data_AF-A0A9E3RC22-F1
#
_entry.id   AF-A0A9E3RC22-F1
#
_cell.length_a   1.000
_cell.length_b   1.000
_cell.length_c   1.000
_cell.angle_alpha   90.00
_cell.angle_beta   90.00
_cell.angle_gamma   90.00
#
_symmetry.space_group_name_H-M   'P 1'
#
loop_
_entity.id
_entity.type
_entity.pdbx_description
1 polymer ?
#
loop_
_entity_poly.entity_id
_entity_poly.type
_entity_poly.pdbx_seq_one_letter_code
_entity_poly.pdbx_strand_id
1 'polypeptide(L)'
;MKTLIQRFGLLALALMLSASAFAFSKLQIIHNAADPTASLVDIYVNDALLLNDFAFRTATPFVTVPSGVNLKVDVAPSTSTSSADAIATFNVVLEADRKYVAIANGVLNPAAFAPNPDGMNTGFNIYLERWREKTQSGNFVSRVFHGATDAPSVSILARDVAQIANNLTYGYSTNVINVPASNYTIDITPATDEKTVVASFGADLSGLGGKTAYLLASGFLDPSMNQNGASFAVIAVLADGTVVTLPAVSYAKVQVIHNAADPAANKVDIYVNGALALDDFAFRTATPYLELPAGVELTIGVAPSTSTSSADVIADFKVNLVNGQKYTVLAQGVLDPSAFAPNPEGISTAFDLYVKDNAKLKADDPSLVEFIAVHGSTDAPAVDVIAEGVATLVEDAAYTAITDYIAVPAAAYTLNITPANDNNTIVASFDADLSGLAGGVATVFASGFLSPDQNQNGASFTLMAALADGTVIELPAAQMRLAAEQLQQISVYPNPAVGITSVNTEKSGMAVLKDITGKSVMTFVLNAGTNRLDVSRLAEGVYFLNMADAPGSVAQKVVVSK
;
A
#
# COMPACT_ATOMS: atom_id res chain seq x y z
N MET A 1 -33.32 -12.43 5.37
CA MET A 1 -34.76 -12.37 5.05
C MET A 1 -34.99 -13.27 3.85
N LYS A 2 -35.73 -14.37 4.02
CA LYS A 2 -35.98 -15.36 2.95
C LYS A 2 -36.92 -14.72 1.93
N THR A 3 -36.40 -14.36 0.75
CA THR A 3 -37.20 -13.81 -0.34
C THR A 3 -38.03 -14.92 -0.98
N LEU A 4 -39.33 -14.67 -1.01
CA LEU A 4 -40.36 -15.49 -1.62
C LEU A 4 -40.13 -15.51 -3.13
N ILE A 5 -39.58 -16.61 -3.67
CA ILE A 5 -39.49 -16.82 -5.11
C ILE A 5 -40.92 -16.95 -5.64
N GLN A 6 -41.48 -15.86 -6.16
CA GLN A 6 -42.71 -15.91 -6.95
C GLN A 6 -42.41 -16.76 -8.19
N ARG A 7 -43.13 -17.88 -8.31
CA ARG A 7 -43.11 -18.74 -9.49
C ARG A 7 -43.72 -17.96 -10.64
N PHE A 8 -42.88 -17.45 -11.56
CA PHE A 8 -43.33 -16.86 -12.81
C PHE A 8 -44.10 -17.90 -13.61
N GLY A 9 -45.42 -17.73 -13.70
CA GLY A 9 -46.25 -18.42 -14.68
C GLY A 9 -45.97 -17.82 -16.05
N LEU A 10 -44.92 -18.32 -16.72
CA LEU A 10 -44.62 -17.91 -18.09
C LEU A 10 -45.70 -18.50 -19.02
N LEU A 11 -46.72 -17.69 -19.32
CA LEU A 11 -47.78 -18.07 -20.24
C LEU A 11 -47.15 -18.27 -21.63
N ALA A 12 -47.29 -19.46 -22.20
CA ALA A 12 -46.91 -19.70 -23.59
C ALA A 12 -47.73 -18.75 -24.48
N LEU A 13 -47.05 -17.80 -25.13
CA LEU A 13 -47.65 -16.86 -26.07
C LEU A 13 -48.07 -17.63 -27.34
N ALA A 14 -49.20 -18.32 -27.29
CA ALA A 14 -49.87 -18.89 -28.44
C ALA A 14 -50.81 -17.83 -29.02
N LEU A 15 -50.26 -16.93 -29.85
CA LEU A 15 -51.06 -16.00 -30.63
C LEU A 15 -51.84 -16.82 -31.69
N MET A 16 -53.14 -17.04 -31.48
CA MET A 16 -53.99 -17.67 -32.50
C MET A 16 -54.22 -16.68 -33.65
N LEU A 17 -53.39 -16.75 -34.68
CA LEU A 17 -53.67 -16.20 -36.02
C LEU A 17 -53.30 -17.22 -37.10
N SER A 18 -54.08 -17.17 -38.19
CA SER A 18 -54.15 -18.11 -39.31
C SER A 18 -52.81 -18.67 -39.82
N ALA A 19 -52.82 -19.97 -40.13
CA ALA A 19 -51.71 -20.81 -40.53
C ALA A 19 -50.81 -20.22 -41.64
N SER A 20 -49.75 -19.55 -41.21
CA SER A 20 -48.45 -19.53 -41.90
C SER A 20 -47.46 -20.14 -40.92
N ALA A 21 -46.57 -21.04 -41.37
CA ALA A 21 -45.56 -21.63 -40.51
C ALA A 21 -44.58 -20.55 -40.03
N PHE A 22 -44.81 -19.98 -38.85
CA PHE A 22 -43.86 -19.06 -38.25
C PHE A 22 -42.62 -19.84 -37.82
N ALA A 23 -41.45 -19.36 -38.23
CA ALA A 23 -40.21 -19.77 -37.62
C ALA A 23 -40.07 -19.08 -36.25
N PHE A 24 -39.36 -19.70 -35.32
CA PHE A 24 -39.17 -19.18 -33.96
C PHE A 24 -37.72 -18.85 -33.68
N SER A 25 -37.51 -17.96 -32.71
CA SER A 25 -36.21 -17.70 -32.09
C SER A 25 -36.28 -17.86 -30.58
N LYS A 26 -35.13 -17.86 -29.92
CA LYS A 26 -35.02 -17.83 -28.46
C LYS A 26 -34.54 -16.46 -28.01
N LEU A 27 -35.17 -15.90 -26.98
CA LEU A 27 -34.82 -14.60 -26.42
C LEU A 27 -34.65 -14.73 -24.90
N GLN A 28 -33.55 -14.21 -24.37
CA GLN A 28 -33.38 -13.93 -22.95
C GLN A 28 -33.39 -12.40 -22.77
N ILE A 29 -34.14 -11.92 -21.78
CA ILE A 29 -34.21 -10.49 -21.46
C ILE A 29 -33.50 -10.27 -20.13
N ILE A 30 -32.64 -9.26 -20.07
CA ILE A 30 -31.87 -8.87 -18.88
C ILE A 30 -32.19 -7.42 -18.55
N HIS A 31 -32.57 -7.14 -17.30
CA HIS A 31 -32.73 -5.78 -16.81
C HIS A 31 -31.44 -5.30 -16.15
N ASN A 32 -30.70 -4.42 -16.83
CA ASN A 32 -29.46 -3.83 -16.33
C ASN A 32 -29.52 -2.29 -16.21
N ALA A 33 -30.65 -1.66 -16.53
CA ALA A 33 -30.83 -0.22 -16.33
C ALA A 33 -30.87 0.11 -14.83
N ALA A 34 -29.86 0.83 -14.35
CA ALA A 34 -29.64 1.14 -12.94
C ALA A 34 -30.44 2.35 -12.43
N ASP A 35 -31.17 3.03 -13.32
CA ASP A 35 -32.05 4.16 -12.98
C ASP A 35 -33.04 3.77 -11.87
N PRO A 36 -33.02 4.44 -10.70
CA PRO A 36 -33.94 4.13 -9.61
C PRO A 36 -35.42 4.19 -10.01
N THR A 37 -35.77 5.06 -10.95
CA THR A 37 -37.14 5.22 -11.46
C THR A 37 -37.56 4.09 -12.40
N ALA A 38 -36.60 3.35 -12.95
CA ALA A 38 -36.80 2.13 -13.73
C ALA A 38 -36.40 0.87 -12.94
N SER A 39 -36.39 0.91 -11.61
CA SER A 39 -36.02 -0.24 -10.78
C SER A 39 -36.98 -1.43 -10.92
N LEU A 40 -38.23 -1.16 -11.31
CA LEU A 40 -39.25 -2.10 -11.76
C LEU A 40 -39.86 -1.54 -13.04
N VAL A 41 -40.01 -2.38 -14.07
CA VAL A 41 -40.68 -2.02 -15.32
C VAL A 41 -41.60 -3.13 -15.80
N ASP A 42 -42.64 -2.75 -16.52
CA ASP A 42 -43.46 -3.69 -17.27
C ASP A 42 -42.96 -3.77 -18.70
N ILE A 43 -42.88 -5.01 -19.23
CA ILE A 43 -42.47 -5.27 -20.61
C ILE A 43 -43.67 -5.77 -21.39
N TYR A 44 -44.08 -5.03 -22.41
CA TYR A 44 -45.10 -5.44 -23.36
C TYR A 44 -44.46 -5.83 -24.68
N VAL A 45 -45.02 -6.85 -25.34
CA VAL A 45 -44.66 -7.24 -26.70
C VAL A 45 -45.91 -7.30 -27.56
N ASN A 46 -45.94 -6.50 -28.63
CA ASN A 46 -47.10 -6.30 -29.49
C ASN A 46 -48.37 -5.99 -28.67
N ASP A 47 -48.24 -5.04 -27.75
CA ASP A 47 -49.28 -4.56 -26.84
C ASP A 47 -49.77 -5.57 -25.77
N ALA A 48 -49.21 -6.79 -25.74
CA ALA A 48 -49.49 -7.79 -24.70
C ALA A 48 -48.43 -7.75 -23.59
N LEU A 49 -48.87 -7.71 -22.33
CA LEU A 49 -47.97 -7.75 -21.18
C LEU A 49 -47.22 -9.09 -21.13
N LEU A 50 -45.89 -9.03 -21.19
CA LEU A 50 -45.00 -10.19 -21.15
C LEU A 50 -44.36 -10.38 -19.78
N LEU A 51 -43.83 -9.31 -19.20
CA LEU A 51 -43.22 -9.31 -17.86
C LEU A 51 -43.85 -8.18 -17.05
N ASN A 52 -44.36 -8.51 -15.87
CA ASN A 52 -44.92 -7.55 -14.91
C ASN A 52 -43.90 -7.33 -13.79
N ASP A 53 -43.68 -6.08 -13.38
CA ASP A 53 -42.73 -5.71 -12.32
C ASP A 53 -41.34 -6.32 -12.52
N PHE A 54 -40.83 -6.29 -13.75
CA PHE A 54 -39.52 -6.85 -14.07
C PHE A 54 -38.42 -6.01 -13.41
N ALA A 55 -37.74 -6.60 -12.43
CA ALA A 55 -36.85 -5.87 -11.55
C ALA A 55 -35.43 -5.71 -12.10
N PHE A 56 -34.78 -4.60 -11.75
CA PHE A 56 -33.35 -4.39 -11.97
C PHE A 56 -32.50 -5.55 -11.43
N ARG A 57 -31.45 -5.94 -12.18
CA ARG A 57 -30.58 -7.10 -11.96
C ARG A 57 -31.32 -8.44 -11.94
N THR A 58 -32.38 -8.56 -12.74
CA THR A 58 -33.03 -9.84 -13.01
C THR A 58 -33.03 -10.18 -14.49
N ALA A 59 -33.26 -11.45 -14.79
CA ALA A 59 -33.28 -11.96 -16.15
C ALA A 59 -34.33 -13.05 -16.31
N THR A 60 -34.84 -13.21 -17.53
CA THR A 60 -35.67 -14.37 -17.89
C THR A 60 -34.79 -15.58 -18.23
N PRO A 61 -35.30 -16.81 -18.17
CA PRO A 61 -34.75 -17.89 -19.00
C PRO A 61 -34.88 -17.54 -20.49
N PHE A 62 -34.21 -18.28 -21.37
CA PHE A 62 -34.49 -18.19 -22.81
C PHE A 62 -35.93 -18.64 -23.13
N VAL A 63 -36.75 -17.71 -23.60
CA VAL A 63 -38.15 -17.95 -24.01
C VAL A 63 -38.27 -18.06 -25.53
N THR A 64 -39.27 -18.81 -26.02
CA THR A 64 -39.56 -18.89 -27.46
C THR A 64 -40.38 -17.68 -27.90
N VAL A 65 -39.96 -17.00 -28.95
CA VAL A 65 -40.66 -15.86 -29.53
C VAL A 65 -40.77 -15.99 -31.06
N PRO A 66 -41.77 -15.36 -31.71
CA PRO A 66 -41.87 -15.32 -33.16
C PRO A 66 -40.61 -14.71 -33.80
N SER A 67 -40.21 -15.22 -34.96
CA SER A 67 -39.10 -14.70 -35.76
C SER A 67 -39.57 -14.28 -37.15
N GLY A 68 -38.78 -13.47 -37.84
CA GLY A 68 -39.11 -12.95 -39.18
C GLY A 68 -40.23 -11.90 -39.19
N VAL A 69 -40.71 -11.48 -38.02
CA VAL A 69 -41.72 -10.43 -37.84
C VAL A 69 -41.15 -9.29 -37.00
N ASN A 70 -41.69 -8.09 -37.19
CA ASN A 70 -41.36 -6.96 -36.33
C ASN A 70 -42.10 -7.10 -34.99
N LEU A 71 -41.35 -7.18 -33.90
CA LEU A 71 -41.87 -7.19 -32.54
C LEU A 71 -41.76 -5.78 -31.98
N LYS A 72 -42.90 -5.16 -31.64
CA LYS A 72 -42.95 -3.91 -30.87
C LYS A 72 -42.77 -4.26 -29.40
N VAL A 73 -41.66 -3.83 -28.81
CA VAL A 73 -41.34 -4.03 -27.40
C VAL A 73 -41.50 -2.69 -26.71
N ASP A 74 -42.47 -2.60 -25.81
CA ASP A 74 -42.68 -1.41 -24.99
C ASP A 74 -42.19 -1.67 -23.57
N VAL A 75 -41.43 -0.72 -23.05
CA VAL A 75 -41.04 -0.66 -21.64
C VAL A 75 -41.90 0.42 -20.99
N ALA A 76 -42.66 0.03 -19.97
CA ALA A 76 -43.54 0.93 -19.24
C ALA A 76 -43.18 0.93 -17.75
N PRO A 77 -43.57 1.97 -16.99
CA PRO A 77 -43.43 1.97 -15.53
C PRO A 77 -44.20 0.79 -14.91
N SER A 78 -43.78 0.31 -13.73
CA SER A 78 -44.48 -0.77 -13.00
C SER A 78 -45.93 -0.48 -12.60
N THR A 79 -46.37 0.77 -12.75
CA THR A 79 -47.77 1.20 -12.52
C THR A 79 -48.60 1.19 -13.80
N SER A 80 -48.04 0.70 -14.91
CA SER A 80 -48.70 0.74 -16.21
C SER A 80 -49.95 -0.13 -16.23
N THR A 81 -50.92 0.30 -17.03
CA THR A 81 -52.17 -0.44 -17.25
C THR A 81 -52.25 -1.01 -18.66
N SER A 82 -51.42 -0.51 -19.58
CA SER A 82 -51.30 -0.99 -20.96
C SER A 82 -49.98 -0.54 -21.60
N SER A 83 -49.67 -1.07 -22.78
CA SER A 83 -48.53 -0.63 -23.59
C SER A 83 -48.59 0.84 -24.04
N ALA A 84 -49.74 1.52 -23.91
CA ALA A 84 -49.84 2.95 -24.20
C ALA A 84 -49.10 3.82 -23.16
N ASP A 85 -48.83 3.27 -21.96
CA ASP A 85 -48.08 3.93 -20.89
C ASP A 85 -46.54 3.80 -21.07
N ALA A 86 -46.10 3.32 -22.24
CA ALA A 86 -44.70 3.09 -22.55
C ALA A 86 -43.86 4.36 -22.42
N ILE A 87 -42.74 4.22 -21.70
CA ILE A 87 -41.69 5.24 -21.59
C ILE A 87 -40.59 5.04 -22.64
N ALA A 88 -40.48 3.84 -23.21
CA ALA A 88 -39.62 3.57 -24.36
C ALA A 88 -40.23 2.46 -25.23
N THR A 89 -40.12 2.61 -26.56
CA THR A 89 -40.61 1.63 -27.54
C THR A 89 -39.50 1.25 -28.50
N PHE A 90 -39.31 -0.05 -28.70
CA PHE A 90 -38.31 -0.63 -29.57
C PHE A 90 -38.97 -1.55 -30.60
N ASN A 91 -38.43 -1.56 -31.82
CA ASN A 91 -38.86 -2.47 -32.88
C ASN A 91 -37.74 -3.44 -33.17
N VAL A 92 -37.96 -4.73 -32.94
CA VAL A 92 -36.94 -5.78 -33.12
C VAL A 92 -37.41 -6.85 -34.09
N VAL A 93 -36.53 -7.24 -35.02
CA VAL A 93 -36.75 -8.36 -35.93
C VAL A 93 -35.74 -9.44 -35.61
N LEU A 94 -36.23 -10.60 -35.19
CA LEU A 94 -35.37 -11.74 -34.83
C LEU A 94 -35.28 -12.71 -36.00
N GLU A 95 -34.08 -13.19 -36.30
CA GLU A 95 -33.89 -14.27 -37.28
C GLU A 95 -34.36 -15.61 -36.71
N ALA A 96 -34.96 -16.43 -37.58
CA ALA A 96 -35.30 -17.82 -37.32
C ALA A 96 -34.11 -18.63 -36.80
N ASP A 97 -34.37 -19.57 -35.89
CA ASP A 97 -33.41 -20.55 -35.37
C ASP A 97 -32.15 -19.93 -34.73
N ARG A 98 -32.28 -18.72 -34.18
CA ARG A 98 -31.24 -18.02 -33.42
C ARG A 98 -31.60 -17.85 -31.95
N LYS A 99 -30.58 -17.68 -31.12
CA LYS A 99 -30.69 -17.22 -29.73
C LYS A 99 -30.28 -15.75 -29.66
N TYR A 100 -30.98 -14.96 -28.87
CA TYR A 100 -30.71 -13.55 -28.63
C TYR A 100 -30.73 -13.22 -27.14
N VAL A 101 -29.85 -12.31 -26.73
CA VAL A 101 -29.91 -11.66 -25.42
C VAL A 101 -30.29 -10.19 -25.67
N ALA A 102 -31.34 -9.73 -25.00
CA ALA A 102 -31.75 -8.33 -24.99
C ALA A 102 -31.41 -7.73 -23.62
N ILE A 103 -30.52 -6.75 -23.59
CA ILE A 103 -30.09 -6.08 -22.37
C ILE A 103 -30.73 -4.71 -22.32
N ALA A 104 -31.70 -4.51 -21.42
CA ALA A 104 -32.23 -3.18 -21.12
C ALA A 104 -31.21 -2.45 -20.24
N ASN A 105 -30.65 -1.34 -20.72
CA ASN A 105 -29.57 -0.62 -20.05
C ASN A 105 -29.67 0.89 -20.27
N GLY A 106 -29.01 1.69 -19.43
CA GLY A 106 -29.06 3.15 -19.48
C GLY A 106 -30.01 3.75 -18.46
N VAL A 107 -30.28 5.04 -18.61
CA VAL A 107 -31.14 5.84 -17.72
C VAL A 107 -32.23 6.58 -18.52
N LEU A 108 -33.39 6.80 -17.91
CA LEU A 108 -34.55 7.38 -18.61
C LEU A 108 -34.36 8.86 -18.92
N ASN A 109 -33.68 9.59 -18.03
CA ASN A 109 -33.36 11.00 -18.22
C ASN A 109 -31.86 11.25 -18.01
N PRO A 110 -31.02 11.09 -19.05
CA PRO A 110 -29.56 11.26 -18.96
C PRO A 110 -29.10 12.58 -18.32
N ALA A 111 -29.86 13.67 -18.49
CA ALA A 111 -29.51 14.96 -17.92
C ALA A 111 -29.59 15.01 -16.37
N ALA A 112 -30.23 14.02 -15.74
CA ALA A 112 -30.37 13.89 -14.29
C ALA A 112 -29.35 12.92 -13.65
N PHE A 113 -28.37 12.45 -14.43
CA PHE A 113 -27.32 11.52 -13.99
C PHE A 113 -25.94 12.07 -14.39
N ALA A 114 -24.88 11.49 -13.83
CA ALA A 114 -23.53 11.84 -14.23
C ALA A 114 -23.32 11.51 -15.73
N PRO A 115 -22.70 12.42 -16.51
CA PRO A 115 -22.40 12.14 -17.91
C PRO A 115 -21.37 11.02 -18.03
N ASN A 116 -21.47 10.21 -19.09
CA ASN A 116 -20.45 9.21 -19.38
C ASN A 116 -19.10 9.91 -19.67
N PRO A 117 -17.98 9.49 -19.04
CA PRO A 117 -16.68 10.13 -19.24
C PRO A 117 -16.17 10.14 -20.70
N ASP A 118 -16.57 9.15 -21.52
CA ASP A 118 -16.18 9.06 -22.93
C ASP A 118 -17.18 9.76 -23.87
N GLY A 119 -18.21 10.43 -23.31
CA GLY A 119 -19.24 11.13 -24.08
C GLY A 119 -20.28 10.21 -24.74
N MET A 120 -20.37 8.95 -24.30
CA MET A 120 -21.35 7.99 -24.82
C MET A 120 -22.78 8.36 -24.43
N ASN A 121 -23.75 8.06 -25.29
CA ASN A 121 -25.17 8.26 -25.01
C ASN A 121 -25.66 7.24 -23.98
N THR A 122 -26.08 7.71 -22.80
CA THR A 122 -26.52 6.87 -21.67
C THR A 122 -28.04 6.71 -21.59
N GLY A 123 -28.79 7.24 -22.56
CA GLY A 123 -30.24 7.07 -22.65
C GLY A 123 -30.65 5.60 -22.65
N PHE A 124 -31.78 5.32 -22.01
CA PHE A 124 -32.34 3.98 -21.91
C PHE A 124 -32.47 3.33 -23.29
N ASN A 125 -31.89 2.14 -23.45
CA ASN A 125 -31.83 1.42 -24.71
C ASN A 125 -31.92 -0.10 -24.48
N ILE A 126 -32.34 -0.83 -25.51
CA ILE A 126 -32.27 -2.29 -25.57
C ILE A 126 -31.11 -2.68 -26.49
N TYR A 127 -30.07 -3.26 -25.91
CA TYR A 127 -28.95 -3.84 -26.64
C TYR A 127 -29.28 -5.28 -27.01
N LEU A 128 -29.55 -5.52 -28.29
CA LEU A 128 -29.92 -6.84 -28.80
C LEU A 128 -28.72 -7.54 -29.43
N GLU A 129 -28.31 -8.65 -28.84
CA GLU A 129 -27.15 -9.40 -29.27
C GLU A 129 -27.47 -10.84 -29.65
N ARG A 130 -26.84 -11.31 -30.74
CA ARG A 130 -26.88 -12.72 -31.09
C ARG A 130 -26.07 -13.52 -30.09
N TRP A 131 -26.71 -14.54 -29.54
CA TRP A 131 -26.07 -15.51 -28.68
C TRP A 131 -25.77 -16.79 -29.45
N ARG A 132 -24.55 -17.32 -29.29
CA ARG A 132 -24.16 -18.62 -29.83
C ARG A 132 -23.51 -19.43 -28.73
N GLU A 133 -24.04 -20.62 -28.49
CA GLU A 133 -23.40 -21.62 -27.64
C GLU A 133 -22.52 -22.52 -28.51
N LYS A 134 -21.22 -22.53 -28.24
CA LYS A 134 -20.33 -23.65 -28.55
C LYS A 134 -19.29 -23.72 -27.45
N THR A 135 -19.25 -24.82 -26.72
CA THR A 135 -18.15 -25.10 -25.80
C THR A 135 -17.80 -26.57 -25.79
N GLN A 136 -16.54 -26.89 -25.47
CA GLN A 136 -16.09 -28.24 -25.19
C GLN A 136 -16.44 -28.59 -23.74
N SER A 137 -16.57 -29.88 -23.43
CA SER A 137 -16.77 -30.33 -22.05
C SER A 137 -15.62 -29.83 -21.16
N GLY A 138 -15.94 -29.15 -20.06
CA GLY A 138 -14.96 -28.60 -19.11
C GLY A 138 -14.68 -27.09 -19.22
N ASN A 139 -15.16 -26.43 -20.28
CA ASN A 139 -14.99 -24.98 -20.45
C ASN A 139 -16.27 -24.20 -20.16
N PHE A 140 -16.12 -22.96 -19.71
CA PHE A 140 -17.16 -21.96 -19.54
C PHE A 140 -17.07 -20.89 -20.64
N VAL A 141 -18.21 -20.52 -21.20
CA VAL A 141 -18.29 -19.49 -22.26
C VAL A 141 -19.02 -18.25 -21.76
N SER A 142 -18.46 -17.08 -22.01
CA SER A 142 -19.11 -15.82 -21.68
C SER A 142 -18.95 -14.73 -22.72
N ARG A 143 -19.68 -13.63 -22.50
CA ARG A 143 -19.38 -12.29 -23.00
C ARG A 143 -19.45 -11.34 -21.83
N VAL A 144 -18.74 -10.21 -21.90
CA VAL A 144 -18.87 -9.12 -20.95
C VAL A 144 -19.49 -7.93 -21.65
N PHE A 145 -20.59 -7.39 -21.11
CA PHE A 145 -21.22 -6.15 -21.54
C PHE A 145 -20.90 -5.03 -20.57
N HIS A 146 -20.46 -3.88 -21.10
CA HIS A 146 -20.21 -2.69 -20.29
C HIS A 146 -21.50 -1.87 -20.11
N GLY A 147 -22.23 -2.11 -19.01
CA GLY A 147 -23.48 -1.42 -18.72
C GLY A 147 -23.40 -0.19 -17.81
N ALA A 148 -22.27 0.10 -17.16
CA ALA A 148 -22.14 1.22 -16.22
C ALA A 148 -22.09 2.57 -16.96
N THR A 149 -23.10 3.41 -16.78
CA THR A 149 -23.28 4.66 -17.54
C THR A 149 -22.27 5.75 -17.19
N ASP A 150 -21.75 5.74 -15.97
CA ASP A 150 -20.84 6.75 -15.41
C ASP A 150 -19.37 6.28 -15.40
N ALA A 151 -19.08 5.12 -15.99
CA ALA A 151 -17.72 4.61 -16.12
C ALA A 151 -17.10 4.97 -17.48
N PRO A 152 -15.78 5.29 -17.52
CA PRO A 152 -15.04 5.38 -18.77
C PRO A 152 -14.83 3.98 -19.38
N SER A 153 -14.25 3.92 -20.58
CA SER A 153 -13.80 2.65 -21.16
C SER A 153 -12.78 1.95 -20.26
N VAL A 154 -12.94 0.63 -20.11
CA VAL A 154 -12.11 -0.18 -19.21
C VAL A 154 -11.39 -1.30 -19.94
N SER A 155 -10.25 -1.72 -19.39
CA SER A 155 -9.63 -3.00 -19.70
C SER A 155 -10.04 -4.02 -18.61
N ILE A 156 -10.19 -5.28 -19.02
CA ILE A 156 -10.60 -6.38 -18.14
C ILE A 156 -9.55 -7.46 -18.21
N LEU A 157 -9.05 -7.89 -17.05
CA LEU A 157 -8.02 -8.92 -16.95
C LEU A 157 -8.53 -10.05 -16.06
N ALA A 158 -8.31 -11.30 -16.49
CA ALA A 158 -8.23 -12.41 -15.56
C ALA A 158 -6.81 -12.40 -14.99
N ARG A 159 -6.68 -12.06 -13.71
CA ARG A 159 -5.40 -11.90 -13.02
C ARG A 159 -4.50 -13.10 -13.23
N ASP A 160 -3.25 -12.85 -13.62
CA ASP A 160 -2.22 -13.85 -13.91
C ASP A 160 -2.58 -14.89 -14.99
N VAL A 161 -3.66 -14.65 -15.75
CA VAL A 161 -4.14 -15.57 -16.79
C VAL A 161 -4.14 -14.90 -18.17
N ALA A 162 -4.96 -13.87 -18.37
CA ALA A 162 -5.13 -13.25 -19.68
C ALA A 162 -5.84 -11.89 -19.60
N GLN A 163 -5.56 -11.03 -20.58
CA GLN A 163 -6.40 -9.88 -20.86
C GLN A 163 -7.67 -10.35 -21.59
N ILE A 164 -8.83 -10.10 -20.99
CA ILE A 164 -10.15 -10.47 -21.50
C ILE A 164 -10.67 -9.43 -22.50
N ALA A 165 -10.48 -8.15 -22.15
CA ALA A 165 -10.89 -7.03 -22.97
C ALA A 165 -9.85 -5.91 -22.88
N ASN A 166 -9.64 -5.23 -24.00
CA ASN A 166 -8.91 -3.98 -24.05
C ASN A 166 -9.87 -2.90 -24.52
N ASN A 167 -9.98 -1.81 -23.75
CA ASN A 167 -10.79 -0.64 -24.12
C ASN A 167 -12.25 -0.99 -24.44
N LEU A 168 -12.90 -1.73 -23.53
CA LEU A 168 -14.33 -2.02 -23.62
C LEU A 168 -15.11 -0.75 -23.26
N THR A 169 -15.76 -0.14 -24.24
CA THR A 169 -16.57 1.07 -24.09
C THR A 169 -18.01 0.76 -23.64
N TYR A 170 -18.64 1.68 -22.92
CA TYR A 170 -20.07 1.62 -22.56
C TYR A 170 -20.96 1.24 -23.74
N GLY A 171 -21.90 0.32 -23.50
CA GLY A 171 -22.87 -0.15 -24.50
C GLY A 171 -22.32 -1.19 -25.47
N TYR A 172 -21.04 -1.57 -25.36
CA TYR A 172 -20.44 -2.64 -26.14
C TYR A 172 -20.19 -3.88 -25.30
N SER A 173 -20.07 -5.00 -26.02
CA SER A 173 -19.69 -6.28 -25.44
C SER A 173 -18.40 -6.80 -26.04
N THR A 174 -17.71 -7.62 -25.26
CA THR A 174 -16.56 -8.38 -25.74
C THR A 174 -16.97 -9.36 -26.84
N ASN A 175 -15.97 -9.86 -27.56
CA ASN A 175 -16.13 -11.13 -28.27
C ASN A 175 -16.42 -12.26 -27.28
N VAL A 176 -16.81 -13.42 -27.81
CA VAL A 176 -17.04 -14.61 -26.99
C VAL A 176 -15.74 -15.03 -26.32
N ILE A 177 -15.78 -15.14 -25.00
CA ILE A 177 -14.70 -15.60 -24.14
C ILE A 177 -14.94 -17.09 -23.86
N ASN A 178 -13.89 -17.90 -23.97
CA ASN A 178 -13.95 -19.34 -23.71
C ASN A 178 -12.78 -19.71 -22.80
N VAL A 179 -13.08 -20.02 -21.55
CA VAL A 179 -12.08 -20.28 -20.51
C VAL A 179 -12.34 -21.64 -19.83
N PRO A 180 -11.33 -22.27 -19.23
CA PRO A 180 -11.56 -23.39 -18.32
C PRO A 180 -12.59 -23.04 -17.24
N ALA A 181 -13.40 -24.03 -16.83
CA ALA A 181 -14.25 -23.89 -15.66
C ALA A 181 -13.37 -23.93 -14.40
N SER A 182 -12.99 -22.77 -13.88
CA SER A 182 -12.05 -22.60 -12.76
C SER A 182 -12.33 -21.31 -12.00
N ASN A 183 -11.58 -21.06 -10.92
CA ASN A 183 -11.69 -19.81 -10.16
C ASN A 183 -10.79 -18.74 -10.78
N TYR A 184 -11.35 -17.55 -10.95
CA TYR A 184 -10.65 -16.39 -11.48
C TYR A 184 -10.82 -15.19 -10.56
N THR A 185 -9.79 -14.35 -10.48
CA THR A 185 -9.93 -12.96 -10.03
C THR A 185 -9.97 -12.08 -11.28
N ILE A 186 -11.08 -11.35 -11.44
CA ILE A 186 -11.31 -10.45 -12.56
C ILE A 186 -10.97 -9.04 -12.12
N ASP A 187 -9.91 -8.48 -12.68
CA ASP A 187 -9.48 -7.11 -12.44
C ASP A 187 -10.04 -6.19 -13.52
N ILE A 188 -10.48 -5.01 -13.09
CA ILE A 188 -10.93 -3.92 -13.95
C ILE A 188 -9.90 -2.80 -13.82
N THR A 189 -9.44 -2.29 -14.95
CA THR A 189 -8.48 -1.18 -15.04
C THR A 189 -9.01 -0.11 -15.99
N PRO A 190 -8.62 1.17 -15.85
CA PRO A 190 -8.88 2.16 -16.90
C PRO A 190 -8.22 1.73 -18.21
N ALA A 191 -8.89 1.91 -19.35
CA ALA A 191 -8.31 1.53 -20.66
C ALA A 191 -6.99 2.24 -20.98
N THR A 192 -6.75 3.41 -20.39
CA THR A 192 -5.52 4.20 -20.55
C THR A 192 -4.39 3.80 -19.60
N ASP A 193 -4.68 3.00 -18.58
CA ASP A 193 -3.71 2.55 -17.57
C ASP A 193 -4.04 1.13 -17.09
N GLU A 194 -3.54 0.14 -17.84
CA GLU A 194 -3.78 -1.28 -17.54
C GLU A 194 -3.02 -1.78 -16.31
N LYS A 195 -2.21 -0.95 -15.65
CA LYS A 195 -1.45 -1.32 -14.45
C LYS A 195 -2.21 -0.99 -13.16
N THR A 196 -3.12 -0.03 -13.20
CA THR A 196 -3.88 0.40 -12.02
C THR A 196 -5.21 -0.33 -11.97
N VAL A 197 -5.29 -1.35 -11.12
CA VAL A 197 -6.55 -2.04 -10.80
C VAL A 197 -7.45 -1.11 -9.99
N VAL A 198 -8.64 -0.82 -10.51
CA VAL A 198 -9.64 0.04 -9.85
C VAL A 198 -10.74 -0.76 -9.16
N ALA A 199 -10.95 -2.01 -9.57
CA ALA A 199 -11.83 -2.96 -8.90
C ALA A 199 -11.42 -4.40 -9.23
N SER A 200 -11.63 -5.31 -8.30
CA SER A 200 -11.42 -6.74 -8.50
C SER A 200 -12.67 -7.52 -8.09
N PHE A 201 -12.94 -8.63 -8.78
CA PHE A 201 -14.11 -9.48 -8.52
C PHE A 201 -13.72 -10.96 -8.57
N GLY A 202 -14.17 -11.74 -7.59
CA GLY A 202 -14.03 -13.19 -7.59
C GLY A 202 -15.04 -13.82 -8.53
N ALA A 203 -14.60 -14.72 -9.40
CA ALA A 203 -15.45 -15.49 -10.29
C ALA A 203 -15.16 -17.00 -10.12
N ASP A 204 -15.92 -17.66 -9.26
CA ASP A 204 -15.89 -19.13 -9.16
C ASP A 204 -16.71 -19.73 -10.30
N LEU A 205 -16.01 -20.26 -11.31
CA LEU A 205 -16.60 -20.95 -12.45
C LEU A 205 -16.38 -22.47 -12.39
N SER A 206 -15.80 -22.99 -11.32
CA SER A 206 -15.36 -24.39 -11.21
C SER A 206 -16.50 -25.40 -11.39
N GLY A 207 -17.72 -25.04 -10.97
CA GLY A 207 -18.95 -25.82 -11.16
C GLY A 207 -19.73 -25.53 -12.45
N LEU A 208 -19.20 -24.70 -13.35
CA LEU A 208 -19.91 -24.18 -14.53
C LEU A 208 -19.38 -24.72 -15.87
N GLY A 209 -18.61 -25.81 -15.85
CA GLY A 209 -18.16 -26.49 -17.08
C GLY A 209 -19.31 -26.86 -18.00
N GLY A 210 -19.17 -26.54 -19.29
CA GLY A 210 -20.22 -26.74 -20.30
C GLY A 210 -21.35 -25.71 -20.28
N LYS A 211 -21.37 -24.81 -19.29
CA LYS A 211 -22.38 -23.74 -19.17
C LYS A 211 -21.89 -22.45 -19.82
N THR A 212 -22.82 -21.51 -19.96
CA THR A 212 -22.55 -20.19 -20.51
C THR A 212 -23.21 -19.11 -19.66
N ALA A 213 -22.59 -17.93 -19.55
CA ALA A 213 -23.23 -16.77 -18.94
C ALA A 213 -22.93 -15.47 -19.69
N TYR A 214 -23.80 -14.49 -19.50
CA TYR A 214 -23.52 -13.11 -19.86
C TYR A 214 -23.03 -12.37 -18.62
N LEU A 215 -21.83 -11.79 -18.65
CA LEU A 215 -21.31 -10.95 -17.59
C LEU A 215 -21.68 -9.49 -17.89
N LEU A 216 -22.16 -8.74 -16.89
CA LEU A 216 -22.55 -7.35 -17.05
C LEU A 216 -21.93 -6.49 -15.97
N ALA A 217 -21.32 -5.38 -16.39
CA ALA A 217 -21.14 -4.23 -15.51
C ALA A 217 -22.52 -3.61 -15.23
N SER A 218 -22.89 -3.51 -13.95
CA SER A 218 -24.25 -3.17 -13.52
C SER A 218 -24.23 -2.15 -12.38
N GLY A 219 -25.02 -1.08 -12.45
CA GLY A 219 -25.02 -0.02 -11.43
C GLY A 219 -24.07 1.13 -11.76
N PHE A 220 -23.87 2.02 -10.78
CA PHE A 220 -23.09 3.26 -10.91
C PHE A 220 -21.78 3.19 -10.13
N LEU A 221 -20.69 3.71 -10.70
CA LEU A 221 -19.42 3.90 -9.99
C LEU A 221 -19.56 4.92 -8.85
N ASP A 222 -20.29 6.00 -9.09
CA ASP A 222 -20.61 7.02 -8.08
C ASP A 222 -22.12 7.16 -7.90
N PRO A 223 -22.73 6.36 -7.00
CA PRO A 223 -24.14 6.48 -6.67
C PRO A 223 -24.56 7.89 -6.25
N SER A 224 -23.70 8.65 -5.56
CA SER A 224 -24.06 9.95 -5.01
C SER A 224 -24.37 10.98 -6.10
N MET A 225 -23.70 10.83 -7.25
CA MET A 225 -23.92 11.63 -8.46
C MET A 225 -24.98 11.04 -9.40
N ASN A 226 -25.51 9.87 -9.07
CA ASN A 226 -26.46 9.10 -9.89
C ASN A 226 -27.73 8.75 -9.10
N GLN A 227 -28.30 9.78 -8.44
CA GLN A 227 -29.55 9.71 -7.69
C GLN A 227 -29.56 8.67 -6.55
N ASN A 228 -28.39 8.36 -5.97
CA ASN A 228 -28.21 7.30 -4.99
C ASN A 228 -28.70 5.93 -5.49
N GLY A 229 -28.59 5.69 -6.81
CA GLY A 229 -28.90 4.39 -7.41
C GLY A 229 -27.95 3.29 -6.95
N ALA A 230 -28.19 2.06 -7.43
CA ALA A 230 -27.40 0.91 -7.00
C ALA A 230 -25.92 1.05 -7.37
N SER A 231 -25.02 0.81 -6.41
CA SER A 231 -23.57 0.80 -6.61
C SER A 231 -23.15 -0.26 -7.63
N PHE A 232 -22.06 0.03 -8.33
CA PHE A 232 -21.44 -0.84 -9.32
C PHE A 232 -21.21 -2.26 -8.79
N ALA A 233 -21.53 -3.23 -9.64
CA ALA A 233 -21.25 -4.64 -9.44
C ALA A 233 -21.06 -5.32 -10.80
N VAL A 234 -20.35 -6.45 -10.79
CA VAL A 234 -20.35 -7.37 -11.92
C VAL A 234 -21.34 -8.49 -11.63
N ILE A 235 -22.30 -8.69 -12.53
CA ILE A 235 -23.27 -9.79 -12.44
C ILE A 235 -23.06 -10.80 -13.57
N ALA A 236 -23.30 -12.07 -13.30
CA ALA A 236 -23.37 -13.14 -14.27
C ALA A 236 -24.82 -13.59 -14.44
N VAL A 237 -25.29 -13.62 -15.68
CA VAL A 237 -26.63 -14.09 -16.05
C VAL A 237 -26.51 -15.40 -16.81
N LEU A 238 -27.02 -16.47 -16.21
CA LEU A 238 -27.03 -17.81 -16.80
C LEU A 238 -28.20 -17.97 -17.78
N ALA A 239 -28.11 -18.97 -18.66
CA ALA A 239 -29.12 -19.23 -19.69
C ALA A 239 -30.52 -19.57 -19.14
N ASP A 240 -30.61 -20.02 -17.89
CA ASP A 240 -31.87 -20.29 -17.18
C ASP A 240 -32.47 -19.05 -16.49
N GLY A 241 -31.82 -17.88 -16.62
CA GLY A 241 -32.24 -16.62 -16.00
C GLY A 241 -31.67 -16.39 -14.62
N THR A 242 -30.91 -17.32 -14.05
CA THR A 242 -30.24 -17.12 -12.77
C THR A 242 -29.25 -15.97 -12.86
N VAL A 243 -29.36 -15.01 -11.94
CA VAL A 243 -28.41 -13.90 -11.80
C VAL A 243 -27.55 -14.12 -10.56
N VAL A 244 -26.23 -14.06 -10.74
CA VAL A 244 -25.24 -14.19 -9.68
C VAL A 244 -24.42 -12.92 -9.63
N THR A 245 -24.34 -12.25 -8.48
CA THR A 245 -23.40 -11.12 -8.31
C THR A 245 -22.03 -11.67 -7.96
N LEU A 246 -21.00 -11.27 -8.69
CA LEU A 246 -19.63 -11.64 -8.35
C LEU A 246 -19.21 -10.88 -7.09
N PRO A 247 -18.63 -11.55 -6.09
CA PRO A 247 -18.11 -10.88 -4.90
C PRO A 247 -16.97 -9.94 -5.28
N ALA A 248 -17.04 -8.69 -4.82
CA ALA A 248 -15.90 -7.78 -4.91
C ALA A 248 -14.73 -8.32 -4.08
N VAL A 249 -13.52 -8.17 -4.60
CA VAL A 249 -12.27 -8.46 -3.90
C VAL A 249 -11.61 -7.13 -3.61
N SER A 250 -11.42 -6.84 -2.33
CA SER A 250 -10.73 -5.65 -1.86
C SER A 250 -9.27 -5.99 -1.53
N TYR A 251 -8.36 -5.07 -1.89
CA TYR A 251 -6.93 -5.20 -1.62
C TYR A 251 -6.38 -3.93 -0.99
N ALA A 252 -5.34 -4.07 -0.18
CA ALA A 252 -4.49 -2.99 0.30
C ALA A 252 -3.04 -3.30 -0.04
N LYS A 253 -2.20 -2.27 -0.13
CA LYS A 253 -0.75 -2.43 -0.35
C LYS A 253 -0.02 -2.29 0.98
N VAL A 254 0.82 -3.26 1.33
CA VAL A 254 1.54 -3.28 2.61
C VAL A 254 3.02 -3.54 2.37
N GLN A 255 3.86 -2.63 2.82
CA GLN A 255 5.30 -2.88 2.99
C GLN A 255 5.55 -3.23 4.45
N VAL A 256 6.31 -4.29 4.69
CA VAL A 256 6.75 -4.67 6.04
C VAL A 256 8.26 -4.50 6.13
N ILE A 257 8.71 -3.85 7.20
CA ILE A 257 10.12 -3.64 7.54
C ILE A 257 10.41 -4.41 8.83
N HIS A 258 11.38 -5.32 8.80
CA HIS A 258 11.84 -6.02 9.99
C HIS A 258 12.93 -5.20 10.69
N ASN A 259 12.56 -4.56 11.80
CA ASN A 259 13.47 -3.75 12.61
C ASN A 259 13.60 -4.22 14.06
N ALA A 260 13.04 -5.39 14.43
CA ALA A 260 13.27 -5.99 15.73
C ALA A 260 14.74 -6.46 15.87
N ALA A 261 15.48 -5.78 16.74
CA ALA A 261 16.92 -5.99 16.93
C ALA A 261 17.26 -7.18 17.86
N ASP A 262 16.26 -7.85 18.41
CA ASP A 262 16.40 -9.05 19.23
C ASP A 262 17.19 -10.14 18.47
N PRO A 263 18.34 -10.61 18.97
CA PRO A 263 19.08 -11.70 18.34
C PRO A 263 18.27 -12.98 18.11
N ALA A 264 17.26 -13.25 18.96
CA ALA A 264 16.36 -14.40 18.81
C ALA A 264 15.31 -14.21 17.70
N ALA A 265 15.09 -12.97 17.25
CA ALA A 265 14.25 -12.61 16.12
C ALA A 265 15.09 -12.11 14.92
N ASN A 266 16.36 -12.54 14.79
CA ASN A 266 17.20 -12.10 13.67
C ASN A 266 16.65 -12.52 12.30
N LYS A 267 15.82 -13.57 12.29
CA LYS A 267 14.98 -14.03 11.20
C LYS A 267 13.68 -14.57 11.79
N VAL A 268 12.58 -14.32 11.09
CA VAL A 268 11.26 -14.82 11.48
C VAL A 268 10.48 -15.28 10.26
N ASP A 269 9.57 -16.21 10.49
CA ASP A 269 8.58 -16.60 9.50
C ASP A 269 7.30 -15.79 9.74
N ILE A 270 6.72 -15.27 8.65
CA ILE A 270 5.48 -14.50 8.70
C ILE A 270 4.35 -15.33 8.08
N TYR A 271 3.30 -15.55 8.87
CA TYR A 271 2.08 -16.22 8.46
C TYR A 271 0.96 -15.19 8.29
N VAL A 272 0.15 -15.35 7.24
CA VAL A 272 -1.09 -14.58 7.05
C VAL A 272 -2.25 -15.56 6.98
N ASN A 273 -3.19 -15.45 7.92
CA ASN A 273 -4.32 -16.37 8.08
C ASN A 273 -3.90 -17.85 8.15
N GLY A 274 -2.74 -18.11 8.76
CA GLY A 274 -2.18 -19.46 8.91
C GLY A 274 -1.41 -19.99 7.70
N ALA A 275 -1.36 -19.26 6.58
CA ALA A 275 -0.49 -19.60 5.45
C ALA A 275 0.86 -18.89 5.56
N LEU A 276 1.97 -19.59 5.30
CA LEU A 276 3.30 -18.99 5.26
C LEU A 276 3.38 -17.96 4.12
N ALA A 277 3.66 -16.71 4.47
CA ALA A 277 3.70 -15.58 3.55
C ALA A 277 5.15 -15.12 3.28
N LEU A 278 5.99 -15.07 4.32
CA LEU A 278 7.42 -14.80 4.20
C LEU A 278 8.18 -15.85 5.02
N ASP A 279 9.16 -16.47 4.39
CA ASP A 279 10.04 -17.48 4.99
C ASP A 279 11.38 -16.82 5.30
N ASP A 280 11.91 -17.04 6.51
CA ASP A 280 13.25 -16.60 6.88
C ASP A 280 13.46 -15.06 6.78
N PHE A 281 12.39 -14.26 7.01
CA PHE A 281 12.40 -12.81 6.83
C PHE A 281 13.39 -12.16 7.80
N ALA A 282 14.45 -11.56 7.26
CA ALA A 282 15.63 -11.18 8.04
C ALA A 282 15.51 -9.78 8.65
N PHE A 283 16.10 -9.60 9.84
CA PHE A 283 16.34 -8.29 10.44
C PHE A 283 17.05 -7.33 9.47
N ARG A 284 16.65 -6.06 9.49
CA ARG A 284 17.11 -4.98 8.59
C ARG A 284 16.76 -5.17 7.12
N THR A 285 15.71 -5.93 6.83
CA THR A 285 15.16 -6.06 5.48
C THR A 285 13.73 -5.57 5.41
N ALA A 286 13.29 -5.28 4.18
CA ALA A 286 11.93 -4.85 3.90
C ALA A 286 11.38 -5.63 2.70
N THR A 287 10.07 -5.80 2.67
CA THR A 287 9.39 -6.27 1.46
C THR A 287 9.19 -5.11 0.48
N PRO A 288 9.02 -5.35 -0.83
CA PRO A 288 8.25 -4.42 -1.65
C PRO A 288 6.83 -4.28 -1.08
N TYR A 289 6.06 -3.29 -1.54
CA TYR A 289 4.62 -3.25 -1.24
C TYR A 289 3.90 -4.48 -1.83
N LEU A 290 3.40 -5.33 -0.94
CA LEU A 290 2.64 -6.54 -1.26
C LEU A 290 1.14 -6.23 -1.29
N GLU A 291 0.38 -6.90 -2.15
CA GLU A 291 -1.09 -6.84 -2.10
C GLU A 291 -1.63 -7.84 -1.08
N LEU A 292 -2.38 -7.34 -0.10
CA LEU A 292 -3.07 -8.15 0.90
C LEU A 292 -4.59 -7.92 0.82
N PRO A 293 -5.42 -8.93 1.13
CA PRO A 293 -6.87 -8.73 1.16
C PRO A 293 -7.26 -7.63 2.14
N ALA A 294 -8.20 -6.78 1.73
CA ALA A 294 -8.73 -5.68 2.53
C ALA A 294 -10.23 -5.86 2.77
N GLY A 295 -10.81 -5.08 3.69
CA GLY A 295 -12.22 -5.18 4.07
C GLY A 295 -12.59 -6.45 4.84
N VAL A 296 -11.60 -7.25 5.20
CA VAL A 296 -11.71 -8.46 6.02
C VAL A 296 -10.64 -8.44 7.11
N GLU A 297 -10.91 -9.11 8.23
CA GLU A 297 -9.91 -9.29 9.29
C GLU A 297 -8.86 -10.31 8.83
N LEU A 298 -7.58 -9.92 8.94
CA LEU A 298 -6.43 -10.78 8.74
C LEU A 298 -5.76 -11.05 10.08
N THR A 299 -5.28 -12.27 10.28
CA THR A 299 -4.37 -12.64 11.36
C THR A 299 -2.95 -12.74 10.82
N ILE A 300 -2.06 -11.88 11.29
CA ILE A 300 -0.63 -11.91 11.00
C ILE A 300 0.07 -12.65 12.14
N GLY A 301 0.68 -13.79 11.86
CA GLY A 301 1.47 -14.55 12.84
C GLY A 301 2.96 -14.37 12.59
N VAL A 302 3.73 -14.16 13.65
CA VAL A 302 5.19 -14.16 13.65
C VAL A 302 5.66 -15.43 14.35
N ALA A 303 6.49 -16.22 13.69
CA ALA A 303 7.06 -17.45 14.22
C ALA A 303 8.59 -17.43 14.12
N PRO A 304 9.31 -18.22 14.94
CA PRO A 304 10.75 -18.40 14.77
C PRO A 304 11.05 -18.94 13.36
N SER A 305 12.23 -18.64 12.83
CA SER A 305 12.68 -19.12 11.51
C SER A 305 12.82 -20.64 11.36
N THR A 306 12.61 -21.38 12.46
CA THR A 306 12.57 -22.85 12.48
C THR A 306 11.14 -23.39 12.47
N SER A 307 10.14 -22.54 12.22
CA SER A 307 8.75 -22.94 12.25
C SER A 307 8.47 -23.97 11.16
N THR A 308 7.54 -24.87 11.43
CA THR A 308 7.08 -25.87 10.45
C THR A 308 5.62 -25.68 10.08
N SER A 309 4.89 -24.88 10.86
CA SER A 309 3.51 -24.49 10.59
C SER A 309 3.10 -23.26 11.39
N SER A 310 1.92 -22.72 11.10
CA SER A 310 1.32 -21.62 11.87
C SER A 310 1.01 -21.96 13.33
N ALA A 311 1.15 -23.22 13.75
CA ALA A 311 1.02 -23.61 15.16
C ALA A 311 2.22 -23.16 16.01
N ASP A 312 3.35 -22.85 15.36
CA ASP A 312 4.59 -22.39 16.01
C ASP A 312 4.64 -20.86 16.18
N VAL A 313 3.56 -20.14 15.83
CA VAL A 313 3.45 -18.69 15.98
C VAL A 313 3.59 -18.28 17.44
N ILE A 314 4.47 -17.32 17.70
CA ILE A 314 4.79 -16.79 19.04
C ILE A 314 4.19 -15.41 19.31
N ALA A 315 3.78 -14.68 18.26
CA ALA A 315 3.02 -13.44 18.36
C ALA A 315 2.02 -13.35 17.20
N ASP A 316 0.78 -12.98 17.50
CA ASP A 316 -0.26 -12.78 16.49
C ASP A 316 -0.90 -11.39 16.57
N PHE A 317 -1.22 -10.83 15.40
CA PHE A 317 -1.79 -9.51 15.24
C PHE A 317 -3.02 -9.59 14.36
N LYS A 318 -4.15 -9.06 14.84
CA LYS A 318 -5.37 -8.95 14.05
C LYS A 318 -5.45 -7.58 13.41
N VAL A 319 -5.53 -7.53 12.09
CA VAL A 319 -5.54 -6.29 11.32
C VAL A 319 -6.72 -6.26 10.36
N ASN A 320 -7.32 -5.08 10.20
CA ASN A 320 -8.35 -4.82 9.19
C ASN A 320 -7.82 -3.76 8.22
N LEU A 321 -7.47 -4.20 7.01
CA LEU A 321 -6.94 -3.29 6.00
C LEU A 321 -8.08 -2.59 5.25
N VAL A 322 -7.94 -1.29 5.00
CA VAL A 322 -8.91 -0.51 4.23
C VAL A 322 -8.64 -0.72 2.73
N ASN A 323 -9.69 -0.92 1.95
CA ASN A 323 -9.56 -1.16 0.51
C ASN A 323 -8.88 0.03 -0.19
N GLY A 324 -7.91 -0.24 -1.05
CA GLY A 324 -7.10 0.76 -1.77
C GLY A 324 -6.05 1.48 -0.92
N GLN A 325 -6.03 1.25 0.41
CA GLN A 325 -5.10 1.90 1.31
C GLN A 325 -3.69 1.32 1.18
N LYS A 326 -2.69 2.16 1.44
CA LYS A 326 -1.28 1.80 1.49
C LYS A 326 -0.76 1.94 2.92
N TYR A 327 0.03 0.96 3.36
CA TYR A 327 0.56 0.88 4.71
C TYR A 327 2.06 0.57 4.68
N THR A 328 2.83 1.26 5.52
CA THR A 328 4.17 0.82 5.94
C THR A 328 4.08 0.30 7.36
N VAL A 329 4.55 -0.92 7.58
CA VAL A 329 4.53 -1.59 8.88
C VAL A 329 5.97 -1.82 9.32
N LEU A 330 6.34 -1.29 10.48
CA LEU A 330 7.61 -1.58 11.14
C LEU A 330 7.37 -2.60 12.26
N ALA A 331 7.95 -3.78 12.10
CA ALA A 331 8.02 -4.79 13.14
C ALA A 331 9.27 -4.52 13.99
N GLN A 332 9.10 -4.10 15.24
CA GLN A 332 10.21 -3.67 16.10
C GLN A 332 9.96 -4.02 17.57
N GLY A 333 11.01 -3.91 18.39
CA GLY A 333 11.00 -4.34 19.78
C GLY A 333 11.76 -5.66 19.97
N VAL A 334 11.55 -6.27 21.13
CA VAL A 334 12.20 -7.51 21.57
C VAL A 334 11.17 -8.52 22.09
N LEU A 335 11.45 -9.81 21.95
CA LEU A 335 10.52 -10.89 22.30
C LEU A 335 10.35 -11.06 23.81
N ASP A 336 11.42 -10.84 24.58
CA ASP A 336 11.40 -10.83 26.05
C ASP A 336 12.06 -9.55 26.58
N PRO A 337 11.28 -8.47 26.80
CA PRO A 337 11.78 -7.20 27.33
C PRO A 337 12.59 -7.30 28.62
N SER A 338 12.37 -8.34 29.44
CA SER A 338 13.07 -8.50 30.72
C SER A 338 14.55 -8.88 30.55
N ALA A 339 14.92 -9.34 29.34
CA ALA A 339 16.27 -9.75 28.98
C ALA A 339 17.08 -8.64 28.25
N PHE A 340 16.55 -7.42 28.18
CA PHE A 340 17.14 -6.26 27.51
C PHE A 340 17.14 -5.02 28.42
N ALA A 341 17.92 -4.00 28.04
CA ALA A 341 17.91 -2.72 28.76
C ALA A 341 16.52 -2.06 28.65
N PRO A 342 15.97 -1.51 29.75
CA PRO A 342 14.69 -0.80 29.69
C PRO A 342 14.84 0.48 28.88
N ASN A 343 13.78 0.86 28.16
CA ASN A 343 13.74 2.16 27.49
C ASN A 343 13.85 3.30 28.52
N PRO A 344 14.71 4.32 28.30
CA PRO A 344 14.92 5.42 29.25
C PRO A 344 13.66 6.23 29.61
N GLU A 345 12.65 6.25 28.73
CA GLU A 345 11.38 6.96 28.92
C GLU A 345 10.26 6.05 29.43
N GLY A 346 10.55 4.77 29.68
CA GLY A 346 9.59 3.79 30.17
C GLY A 346 8.60 3.29 29.11
N ILE A 347 8.89 3.51 27.82
CA ILE A 347 8.08 2.99 26.71
C ILE A 347 8.27 1.47 26.61
N SER A 348 7.18 0.73 26.38
CA SER A 348 7.24 -0.72 26.21
C SER A 348 8.14 -1.10 25.03
N THR A 349 9.09 -2.00 25.26
CA THR A 349 10.00 -2.52 24.23
C THR A 349 9.58 -3.89 23.70
N ALA A 350 8.42 -4.41 24.11
CA ALA A 350 7.87 -5.65 23.59
C ALA A 350 7.69 -5.59 22.07
N PHE A 351 7.93 -6.72 21.40
CA PHE A 351 7.74 -6.85 19.96
C PHE A 351 6.31 -6.47 19.56
N ASP A 352 6.17 -5.52 18.63
CA ASP A 352 4.89 -5.04 18.12
C ASP A 352 5.01 -4.53 16.67
N LEU A 353 3.87 -4.28 16.03
CA LEU A 353 3.75 -3.74 14.69
C LEU A 353 3.31 -2.28 14.74
N TYR A 354 4.15 -1.38 14.23
CA TYR A 354 3.88 0.04 14.16
C TYR A 354 3.54 0.44 12.73
N VAL A 355 2.38 1.06 12.54
CA VAL A 355 1.77 1.23 11.22
C VAL A 355 1.70 2.70 10.84
N LYS A 356 2.27 3.06 9.69
CA LYS A 356 1.96 4.30 8.98
C LYS A 356 0.90 3.99 7.91
N ASP A 357 -0.28 4.55 8.08
CA ASP A 357 -1.29 4.56 7.02
C ASP A 357 -0.98 5.64 5.97
N ASN A 358 -1.79 5.69 4.91
CA ASN A 358 -1.63 6.68 3.83
C ASN A 358 -0.22 6.75 3.24
N ALA A 359 0.46 5.59 3.21
CA ALA A 359 1.83 5.54 2.74
C ALA A 359 1.93 5.94 1.26
N LYS A 360 2.91 6.78 0.94
CA LYS A 360 3.22 7.24 -0.41
C LYS A 360 4.12 6.22 -1.11
N LEU A 361 3.97 6.12 -2.43
CA LEU A 361 4.85 5.32 -3.31
C LEU A 361 5.75 6.19 -4.19
N LYS A 362 5.53 7.50 -4.15
CA LYS A 362 6.28 8.55 -4.85
C LYS A 362 6.04 9.87 -4.12
N ALA A 363 6.96 10.82 -4.24
CA ALA A 363 6.79 12.15 -3.68
C ALA A 363 5.68 12.91 -4.42
N ASP A 364 5.06 13.88 -3.75
CA ASP A 364 4.07 14.75 -4.38
C ASP A 364 4.76 15.74 -5.33
N ASP A 365 5.92 16.26 -4.92
CA ASP A 365 6.80 17.07 -5.77
C ASP A 365 7.91 16.19 -6.37
N PRO A 366 8.00 16.04 -7.71
CA PRO A 366 9.01 15.21 -8.35
C PRO A 366 10.45 15.74 -8.21
N SER A 367 10.65 16.96 -7.71
CA SER A 367 11.97 17.54 -7.43
C SER A 367 12.48 17.25 -6.02
N LEU A 368 11.62 16.76 -5.12
CA LEU A 368 11.94 16.51 -3.72
C LEU A 368 12.07 15.01 -3.45
N VAL A 369 12.67 14.70 -2.31
CA VAL A 369 12.62 13.39 -1.67
C VAL A 369 11.74 13.52 -0.44
N GLU A 370 10.76 12.64 -0.32
CA GLU A 370 9.87 12.61 0.84
C GLU A 370 10.14 11.38 1.70
N PHE A 371 10.17 11.53 3.01
CA PHE A 371 10.37 10.38 3.89
C PHE A 371 9.61 10.53 5.20
N ILE A 372 9.30 9.41 5.83
CA ILE A 372 8.97 9.37 7.25
C ILE A 372 10.20 8.94 8.03
N ALA A 373 10.38 9.45 9.24
CA ALA A 373 11.39 9.01 10.17
C ALA A 373 10.75 8.17 11.29
N VAL A 374 11.41 7.09 11.69
CA VAL A 374 10.97 6.20 12.77
C VAL A 374 12.07 5.95 13.79
N HIS A 375 11.77 6.18 15.06
CA HIS A 375 12.69 5.83 16.14
C HIS A 375 12.52 4.36 16.56
N GLY A 376 13.36 3.48 16.04
CA GLY A 376 13.32 2.04 16.33
C GLY A 376 14.32 1.49 17.35
N SER A 377 15.20 2.32 17.93
CA SER A 377 16.14 1.87 18.98
C SER A 377 15.43 1.75 20.33
N THR A 378 15.38 0.56 20.93
CA THR A 378 14.60 0.31 22.15
C THR A 378 15.21 0.93 23.41
N ASP A 379 16.53 1.09 23.44
CA ASP A 379 17.33 1.51 24.60
C ASP A 379 17.86 2.95 24.51
N ALA A 380 17.54 3.66 23.42
CA ALA A 380 17.89 5.07 23.28
C ALA A 380 16.80 5.98 23.87
N PRO A 381 17.17 7.13 24.47
CA PRO A 381 16.21 8.16 24.84
C PRO A 381 15.69 8.89 23.59
N ALA A 382 14.70 9.78 23.76
CA ALA A 382 14.27 10.69 22.69
C ALA A 382 15.44 11.45 22.06
N VAL A 383 15.39 11.57 20.73
CA VAL A 383 16.44 12.21 19.92
C VAL A 383 15.89 13.26 18.97
N ASP A 384 16.75 14.20 18.61
CA ASP A 384 16.57 15.08 17.47
C ASP A 384 17.43 14.58 16.29
N VAL A 385 16.98 14.90 15.08
CA VAL A 385 17.74 14.65 13.84
C VAL A 385 17.95 15.98 13.12
N ILE A 386 19.20 16.42 13.06
CA ILE A 386 19.59 17.72 12.51
C ILE A 386 20.35 17.50 11.21
N ALA A 387 19.84 18.04 10.10
CA ALA A 387 20.62 18.17 8.88
C ALA A 387 21.58 19.36 9.02
N GLU A 388 22.88 19.09 9.04
CA GLU A 388 23.91 20.08 9.36
C GLU A 388 23.84 21.29 8.42
N GLY A 389 23.70 22.49 9.00
CA GLY A 389 23.61 23.75 8.25
C GLY A 389 22.31 23.93 7.45
N VAL A 390 21.33 23.04 7.61
CA VAL A 390 20.05 23.07 6.88
C VAL A 390 18.88 23.31 7.83
N ALA A 391 18.50 22.30 8.63
CA ALA A 391 17.34 22.36 9.51
C ALA A 391 17.33 21.19 10.52
N THR A 392 16.60 21.35 11.61
CA THR A 392 16.12 20.20 12.40
C THR A 392 15.00 19.52 11.61
N LEU A 393 15.21 18.25 11.25
CA LEU A 393 14.26 17.46 10.46
C LEU A 393 13.26 16.71 11.35
N VAL A 394 13.73 16.28 12.52
CA VAL A 394 12.94 15.55 13.51
C VAL A 394 13.28 16.14 14.88
N GLU A 395 12.26 16.43 15.67
CA GLU A 395 12.36 17.02 17.01
C GLU A 395 11.64 16.11 18.01
N ASP A 396 12.25 15.87 19.17
CA ASP A 396 11.72 15.11 20.30
C ASP A 396 11.18 13.71 19.93
N ALA A 397 11.84 12.99 19.01
CA ALA A 397 11.39 11.66 18.61
C ALA A 397 11.74 10.63 19.69
N ALA A 398 10.75 10.25 20.50
CA ALA A 398 10.84 9.12 21.42
C ALA A 398 10.75 7.77 20.68
N TYR A 399 11.15 6.67 21.34
CA TYR A 399 10.98 5.31 20.79
C TYR A 399 9.53 5.09 20.32
N THR A 400 9.38 4.45 19.16
CA THR A 400 8.13 4.21 18.43
C THR A 400 7.54 5.40 17.66
N ALA A 401 8.07 6.61 17.82
CA ALA A 401 7.59 7.77 17.07
C ALA A 401 7.75 7.55 15.56
N ILE A 402 6.68 7.85 14.81
CA ILE A 402 6.66 7.89 13.34
C ILE A 402 6.25 9.30 12.94
N THR A 403 7.10 9.98 12.19
CA THR A 403 6.80 11.35 11.74
C THR A 403 5.73 11.39 10.65
N ASP A 404 5.24 12.58 10.37
CA ASP A 404 4.67 12.87 9.05
C ASP A 404 5.75 12.91 7.97
N TYR A 405 5.32 12.97 6.71
CA TYR A 405 6.24 13.07 5.59
C TYR A 405 7.01 14.39 5.65
N ILE A 406 8.34 14.26 5.70
CA ILE A 406 9.30 15.35 5.60
C ILE A 406 9.77 15.39 4.15
N ALA A 407 9.77 16.58 3.55
CA ALA A 407 10.21 16.79 2.17
C ALA A 407 11.51 17.60 2.16
N VAL A 408 12.53 17.06 1.49
CA VAL A 408 13.84 17.73 1.34
C VAL A 408 14.28 17.73 -0.12
N PRO A 409 15.10 18.70 -0.55
CA PRO A 409 15.74 18.63 -1.86
C PRO A 409 16.54 17.33 -2.05
N ALA A 410 16.56 16.79 -3.28
CA ALA A 410 17.44 15.68 -3.63
C ALA A 410 18.91 16.12 -3.63
N ALA A 411 19.56 16.02 -2.47
CA ALA A 411 20.93 16.45 -2.22
C ALA A 411 21.61 15.53 -1.20
N ALA A 412 22.90 15.74 -0.97
CA ALA A 412 23.62 15.07 0.11
C ALA A 412 23.46 15.85 1.42
N TYR A 413 23.21 15.13 2.51
CA TYR A 413 23.06 15.67 3.86
C TYR A 413 24.00 14.94 4.82
N THR A 414 24.53 15.67 5.79
CA THR A 414 25.10 15.06 7.00
C THR A 414 24.06 15.22 8.11
N LEU A 415 23.60 14.09 8.64
CA LEU A 415 22.56 14.00 9.66
C LEU A 415 23.23 13.79 11.01
N ASN A 416 23.08 14.75 11.92
CA ASN A 416 23.53 14.67 13.30
C ASN A 416 22.39 14.21 14.18
N ILE A 417 22.68 13.21 15.01
CA ILE A 417 21.77 12.69 16.03
C ILE A 417 22.20 13.28 17.37
N THR A 418 21.26 13.87 18.07
CA THR A 418 21.48 14.53 19.36
C THR A 418 20.41 14.07 20.36
N PRO A 419 20.70 14.06 21.67
CA PRO A 419 19.65 13.93 22.68
C PRO A 419 18.65 15.08 22.51
N ALA A 420 17.35 14.78 22.60
CA ALA A 420 16.26 15.75 22.41
C ALA A 420 16.38 17.00 23.33
N ASN A 421 16.98 16.84 24.51
CA ASN A 421 17.18 17.94 25.46
C ASN A 421 18.55 18.64 25.34
N ASP A 422 19.44 18.22 24.44
CA ASP A 422 20.76 18.84 24.23
C ASP A 422 21.29 18.69 22.80
N ASN A 423 20.93 19.65 21.95
CA ASN A 423 21.38 19.73 20.56
C ASN A 423 22.87 20.14 20.39
N ASN A 424 23.60 20.39 21.47
CA ASN A 424 25.05 20.64 21.39
C ASN A 424 25.86 19.34 21.45
N THR A 425 25.25 18.23 21.89
CA THR A 425 25.92 16.94 22.01
C THR A 425 25.54 16.04 20.84
N ILE A 426 26.42 15.93 19.85
CA ILE A 426 26.28 14.98 18.74
C ILE A 426 26.69 13.58 19.22
N VAL A 427 25.74 12.65 19.25
CA VAL A 427 25.98 11.25 19.66
C VAL A 427 26.31 10.34 18.47
N ALA A 428 25.86 10.69 17.27
CA ALA A 428 26.22 10.03 16.03
C ALA A 428 26.01 10.97 14.83
N SER A 429 26.73 10.73 13.74
CA SER A 429 26.56 11.44 12.48
C SER A 429 26.51 10.44 11.32
N PHE A 430 25.66 10.69 10.33
CA PHE A 430 25.45 9.83 9.15
C PHE A 430 25.42 10.65 7.87
N ASP A 431 26.04 10.14 6.81
CA ASP A 431 25.94 10.73 5.47
C ASP A 431 24.75 10.14 4.72
N ALA A 432 23.88 11.00 4.21
CA ALA A 432 22.68 10.67 3.44
C ALA A 432 22.77 11.28 2.04
N ASP A 433 23.21 10.52 1.05
CA ASP A 433 23.21 10.97 -0.36
C ASP A 433 21.86 10.69 -1.01
N LEU A 434 21.03 11.74 -1.14
CA LEU A 434 19.71 11.67 -1.77
C LEU A 434 19.72 12.23 -3.20
N SER A 435 20.88 12.58 -3.76
CA SER A 435 20.98 13.31 -5.04
C SER A 435 20.39 12.57 -6.24
N GLY A 436 20.30 11.24 -6.17
CA GLY A 436 19.69 10.39 -7.20
C GLY A 436 18.23 10.00 -6.94
N LEU A 437 17.61 10.48 -5.87
CA LEU A 437 16.32 9.97 -5.37
C LEU A 437 15.14 10.92 -5.58
N ALA A 438 15.29 11.97 -6.41
CA ALA A 438 14.21 12.93 -6.69
C ALA A 438 12.92 12.22 -7.17
N GLY A 439 11.78 12.63 -6.60
CA GLY A 439 10.47 12.01 -6.80
C GLY A 439 10.27 10.72 -5.99
N GLY A 440 11.29 10.27 -5.27
CA GLY A 440 11.28 9.06 -4.45
C GLY A 440 10.71 9.28 -3.06
N VAL A 441 10.36 8.17 -2.42
CA VAL A 441 9.91 8.10 -1.03
C VAL A 441 10.70 7.06 -0.25
N ALA A 442 10.92 7.31 1.03
CA ALA A 442 11.58 6.36 1.93
C ALA A 442 10.94 6.30 3.32
N THR A 443 11.16 5.18 4.01
CA THR A 443 11.03 5.09 5.46
C THR A 443 12.43 5.06 6.04
N VAL A 444 12.82 6.14 6.71
CA VAL A 444 14.11 6.24 7.42
C VAL A 444 13.89 5.78 8.85
N PHE A 445 14.66 4.84 9.35
CA PHE A 445 14.46 4.29 10.68
C PHE A 445 15.78 4.05 11.42
N ALA A 446 15.77 4.33 12.71
CA ALA A 446 16.81 3.92 13.63
C ALA A 446 16.72 2.40 13.87
N SER A 447 17.86 1.70 13.78
CA SER A 447 17.92 0.24 13.89
C SER A 447 19.08 -0.21 14.79
N GLY A 448 18.83 -1.20 15.65
CA GLY A 448 19.82 -1.74 16.60
C GLY A 448 19.74 -1.08 17.98
N PHE A 449 20.77 -1.33 18.79
CA PHE A 449 20.87 -0.86 20.17
C PHE A 449 21.95 0.20 20.34
N LEU A 450 21.67 1.20 21.18
CA LEU A 450 22.65 2.20 21.60
C LEU A 450 23.76 1.58 22.47
N SER A 451 23.41 0.62 23.33
CA SER A 451 24.32 -0.11 24.21
C SER A 451 24.24 -1.63 23.99
N PRO A 452 24.88 -2.18 22.93
CA PRO A 452 24.81 -3.60 22.60
C PRO A 452 25.20 -4.55 23.74
N ASP A 453 26.18 -4.19 24.56
CA ASP A 453 26.67 -4.97 25.68
C ASP A 453 25.60 -5.18 26.78
N GLN A 454 24.62 -4.30 26.85
CA GLN A 454 23.45 -4.41 27.74
C GLN A 454 22.24 -5.08 27.07
N ASN A 455 22.34 -5.37 25.77
CA ASN A 455 21.25 -5.87 24.94
C ASN A 455 21.67 -7.14 24.20
N GLN A 456 22.19 -8.10 24.97
CA GLN A 456 22.62 -9.43 24.51
C GLN A 456 23.70 -9.42 23.42
N ASN A 457 24.50 -8.35 23.31
CA ASN A 457 25.44 -8.13 22.22
C ASN A 457 24.75 -8.12 20.84
N GLY A 458 23.51 -7.62 20.78
CA GLY A 458 22.77 -7.41 19.54
C GLY A 458 23.42 -6.37 18.62
N ALA A 459 22.81 -6.13 17.46
CA ALA A 459 23.38 -5.21 16.48
C ALA A 459 23.44 -3.77 17.02
N SER A 460 24.56 -3.09 16.81
CA SER A 460 24.74 -1.67 17.17
C SER A 460 23.82 -0.76 16.37
N PHE A 461 23.45 0.36 16.99
CA PHE A 461 22.68 1.45 16.40
C PHE A 461 23.26 1.90 15.05
N THR A 462 22.36 2.09 14.07
CA THR A 462 22.61 2.70 12.76
C THR A 462 21.32 3.33 12.23
N LEU A 463 21.42 4.15 11.18
CA LEU A 463 20.25 4.61 10.42
C LEU A 463 20.12 3.83 9.11
N MET A 464 18.89 3.50 8.76
CA MET A 464 18.57 2.80 7.52
C MET A 464 17.42 3.48 6.79
N ALA A 465 17.35 3.30 5.48
CA ALA A 465 16.27 3.77 4.63
C ALA A 465 15.69 2.60 3.82
N ALA A 466 14.43 2.28 4.04
CA ALA A 466 13.67 1.36 3.21
C ALA A 466 12.95 2.13 2.09
N LEU A 467 13.18 1.72 0.84
CA LEU A 467 12.52 2.25 -0.34
C LEU A 467 11.26 1.46 -0.65
N ALA A 468 10.35 2.03 -1.45
CA ALA A 468 9.07 1.40 -1.79
C ALA A 468 9.20 0.05 -2.54
N ASP A 469 10.34 -0.22 -3.17
CA ASP A 469 10.63 -1.51 -3.83
C ASP A 469 11.16 -2.59 -2.89
N GLY A 470 11.33 -2.29 -1.59
CA GLY A 470 11.87 -3.19 -0.58
C GLY A 470 13.38 -3.13 -0.41
N THR A 471 14.09 -2.34 -1.23
CA THR A 471 15.52 -2.10 -1.02
C THR A 471 15.72 -1.39 0.31
N VAL A 472 16.61 -1.92 1.16
CA VAL A 472 17.04 -1.27 2.40
C VAL A 472 18.48 -0.82 2.24
N ILE A 473 18.73 0.45 2.51
CA ILE A 473 20.04 1.10 2.43
C ILE A 473 20.46 1.46 3.85
N GLU A 474 21.64 1.00 4.28
CA GLU A 474 22.26 1.51 5.50
C GLU A 474 22.94 2.85 5.21
N LEU A 475 22.64 3.88 6.01
CA LEU A 475 23.33 5.16 5.88
C LEU A 475 24.72 5.03 6.49
N PRO A 476 25.80 5.34 5.74
CA PRO A 476 27.13 5.28 6.29
C PRO A 476 27.30 6.28 7.42
N ALA A 477 27.95 5.86 8.50
CA ALA A 477 28.39 6.79 9.54
C ALA A 477 29.27 7.86 8.87
N ALA A 478 28.92 9.12 9.09
CA ALA A 478 29.74 10.22 8.62
C ALA A 478 31.08 10.06 9.32
N GLN A 479 32.16 10.05 8.54
CA GLN A 479 33.46 10.19 9.15
C GLN A 479 33.40 11.49 9.94
N MET A 480 33.85 11.46 11.21
CA MET A 480 34.18 12.68 11.93
C MET A 480 35.17 13.42 11.04
N ARG A 481 34.64 14.31 10.20
CA ARG A 481 35.40 15.35 9.58
C ARG A 481 35.81 16.10 10.81
N LEU A 482 37.06 15.94 11.20
CA LEU A 482 37.68 16.94 12.05
C LEU A 482 37.38 18.23 11.27
N ALA A 483 36.34 18.96 11.70
CA ALA A 483 36.43 20.39 11.69
C ALA A 483 37.83 20.62 12.21
N ALA A 484 38.63 21.38 11.49
CA ALA A 484 39.85 21.89 12.05
C ALA A 484 39.45 22.79 13.24
N GLU A 485 38.96 22.19 14.33
CA GLU A 485 39.07 22.74 15.65
C GLU A 485 40.56 22.98 15.78
N GLN A 486 40.90 24.26 15.81
CA GLN A 486 42.26 24.72 15.98
C GLN A 486 42.88 23.87 17.09
N LEU A 487 43.84 23.01 16.74
CA LEU A 487 44.64 22.28 17.72
C LEU A 487 45.06 23.30 18.76
N GLN A 488 44.64 23.13 20.03
CA GLN A 488 45.02 24.05 21.09
C GLN A 488 46.54 24.18 21.08
N GLN A 489 47.07 25.36 20.75
CA GLN A 489 48.51 25.52 20.55
C GLN A 489 49.20 25.69 21.90
N ILE A 490 49.62 24.59 22.53
CA ILE A 490 50.47 24.63 23.71
C ILE A 490 51.93 24.76 23.27
N SER A 491 52.62 25.81 23.69
CA SER A 491 54.05 25.99 23.44
C SER A 491 54.84 26.03 24.75
N VAL A 492 56.04 25.44 24.75
CA VAL A 492 56.91 25.37 25.93
C VAL A 492 58.29 25.94 25.59
N TYR A 493 58.73 26.97 26.31
CA TYR A 493 60.01 27.63 26.09
C TYR A 493 60.64 28.18 27.40
N PRO A 494 61.95 27.98 27.64
CA PRO A 494 62.88 27.20 26.82
C PRO A 494 62.62 25.69 26.90
N ASN A 495 62.93 24.99 25.81
CA ASN A 495 62.83 23.53 25.69
C ASN A 495 64.00 23.03 24.81
N PRO A 496 65.06 22.42 25.38
CA PRO A 496 65.15 21.89 26.74
C PRO A 496 65.08 22.94 27.86
N ALA A 497 64.41 22.58 28.96
CA ALA A 497 64.18 23.40 30.13
C ALA A 497 65.23 23.11 31.21
N VAL A 498 65.83 24.17 31.76
CA VAL A 498 66.72 24.12 32.92
C VAL A 498 66.05 24.92 34.06
N GLY A 499 65.56 24.22 35.08
CA GLY A 499 64.86 24.84 36.20
C GLY A 499 63.43 25.25 35.89
N ILE A 500 63.21 26.40 35.24
CA ILE A 500 61.85 26.92 34.95
C ILE A 500 61.65 27.04 33.44
N THR A 501 60.49 26.57 32.95
CA THR A 501 60.02 26.79 31.58
C THR A 501 58.68 27.50 31.55
N SER A 502 58.40 28.21 30.47
CA SER A 502 57.12 28.89 30.27
C SER A 502 56.21 28.04 29.39
N VAL A 503 54.94 27.92 29.77
CA VAL A 503 53.89 27.23 29.02
C VAL A 503 52.88 28.26 28.55
N ASN A 504 52.77 28.49 27.24
CA ASN A 504 51.70 29.33 26.69
C ASN A 504 50.53 28.45 26.24
N THR A 505 49.32 28.86 26.57
CA THR A 505 48.06 28.23 26.17
C THR A 505 47.01 29.30 25.89
N GLU A 506 46.04 29.03 25.01
CA GLU A 506 44.94 29.95 24.70
C GLU A 506 43.77 29.86 25.68
N LYS A 507 43.63 28.72 26.38
CA LYS A 507 42.56 28.46 27.34
C LYS A 507 43.13 28.05 28.71
N SER A 508 42.37 28.37 29.75
CA SER A 508 42.63 27.88 31.09
C SER A 508 42.11 26.44 31.21
N GLY A 509 42.88 25.56 31.85
CA GLY A 509 42.51 24.15 31.98
C GLY A 509 43.43 23.39 32.93
N MET A 510 43.01 22.19 33.33
CA MET A 510 43.86 21.31 34.13
C MET A 510 44.89 20.61 33.24
N ALA A 511 46.16 20.69 33.64
CA ALA A 511 47.27 20.11 32.91
C ALA A 511 48.03 19.08 33.76
N VAL A 512 48.47 18.02 33.10
CA VAL A 512 49.21 16.90 33.69
C VAL A 512 50.49 16.70 32.90
N LEU A 513 51.63 16.81 33.58
CA LEU A 513 52.92 16.42 33.05
C LEU A 513 53.13 14.92 33.34
N LYS A 514 53.40 14.14 32.30
CA LYS A 514 53.65 12.69 32.37
C LYS A 514 55.07 12.36 31.93
N ASP A 515 55.68 11.33 32.50
CA ASP A 515 56.93 10.77 31.99
C ASP A 515 56.70 9.92 30.72
N ILE A 516 57.77 9.38 30.13
CA ILE A 516 57.71 8.52 28.93
C ILE A 516 56.92 7.22 29.13
N THR A 517 56.68 6.79 30.37
CA THR A 517 55.87 5.61 30.69
C THR A 517 54.38 5.94 30.83
N GLY A 518 54.02 7.22 30.69
CA GLY A 518 52.65 7.72 30.86
C GLY A 518 52.27 7.98 32.32
N LYS A 519 53.20 7.85 33.28
CA LYS A 519 52.94 8.13 34.69
C LYS A 519 52.92 9.63 34.92
N SER A 520 51.86 10.12 35.58
CA SER A 520 51.75 11.52 36.00
C SER A 520 52.84 11.87 37.02
N VAL A 521 53.68 12.86 36.69
CA VAL A 521 54.74 13.36 37.56
C VAL A 521 54.39 14.71 38.19
N MET A 522 53.48 15.47 37.58
CA MET A 522 52.98 16.74 38.11
C MET A 522 51.59 17.05 37.54
N THR A 523 50.73 17.67 38.34
CA THR A 523 49.42 18.19 37.91
C THR A 523 49.31 19.64 38.36
N PHE A 524 48.81 20.52 37.50
CA PHE A 524 48.66 21.95 37.78
C PHE A 524 47.57 22.56 36.91
N VAL A 525 47.12 23.76 37.28
CA VAL A 525 46.18 24.55 36.49
C VAL A 525 46.98 25.48 35.58
N LEU A 526 46.69 25.44 34.29
CA LEU A 526 47.15 26.46 33.36
C LEU A 526 46.05 27.52 33.21
N ASN A 527 46.44 28.79 33.19
CA ASN A 527 45.56 29.88 32.80
C ASN A 527 45.80 30.24 31.33
N ALA A 528 44.80 30.77 30.63
CA ALA A 528 45.00 31.38 29.32
C ALA A 528 46.15 32.42 29.39
N GLY A 529 47.09 32.35 28.44
CA GLY A 529 48.33 33.14 28.41
C GLY A 529 49.57 32.35 28.86
N THR A 530 50.57 33.07 29.40
CA THR A 530 51.87 32.50 29.80
C THR A 530 51.84 32.01 31.25
N ASN A 531 52.18 30.74 31.46
CA ASN A 531 52.27 30.10 32.76
C ASN A 531 53.72 29.70 33.04
N ARG A 532 54.11 29.66 34.32
CA ARG A 532 55.45 29.22 34.74
C ARG A 532 55.38 27.79 35.27
N LEU A 533 56.23 26.93 34.74
CA LEU A 533 56.38 25.55 35.17
C LEU A 533 57.80 25.32 35.72
N ASP A 534 57.91 24.97 37.00
CA ASP A 534 59.17 24.62 37.65
C ASP A 534 59.44 23.11 37.49
N VAL A 535 60.43 22.78 36.65
CA VAL A 535 60.90 21.43 36.37
C VAL A 535 62.21 21.10 37.10
N SER A 536 62.71 21.97 37.98
CA SER A 536 64.00 21.80 38.67
C SER A 536 64.10 20.51 39.50
N ARG A 537 62.95 20.01 39.97
CA ARG A 537 62.83 18.79 40.79
C ARG A 537 62.66 17.51 39.97
N LEU A 538 62.53 17.62 38.65
CA LEU A 538 62.37 16.47 37.76
C LEU A 538 63.74 15.88 37.40
N ALA A 539 63.73 14.59 37.05
CA ALA A 539 64.92 13.94 36.49
C ALA A 539 65.18 14.48 35.07
N GLU A 540 66.42 14.39 34.61
CA GLU A 540 66.74 14.67 33.21
C GLU A 540 66.01 13.66 32.32
N GLY A 541 65.32 14.14 31.29
CA GLY A 541 64.50 13.26 30.45
C GLY A 541 63.40 13.98 29.66
N VAL A 542 62.60 13.18 28.96
CA VAL A 542 61.47 13.65 28.15
C VAL A 542 60.17 13.45 28.91
N TYR A 543 59.34 14.49 28.91
CA TYR A 543 58.02 14.52 29.52
C TYR A 543 56.98 15.01 28.52
N PHE A 544 55.71 14.68 28.76
CA PHE A 544 54.58 15.10 27.94
C PHE A 544 53.57 15.85 28.78
N LEU A 545 53.35 17.12 28.44
CA LEU A 545 52.33 17.96 29.03
C LEU A 545 51.01 17.73 28.31
N ASN A 546 49.98 17.30 29.04
CA ASN A 546 48.63 17.08 28.52
C ASN A 546 47.65 18.01 29.23
N MET A 547 46.82 18.74 28.50
CA MET A 547 45.69 19.47 29.05
C MET A 547 44.40 18.68 28.78
N ALA A 548 43.49 18.60 29.75
CA ALA A 548 42.28 17.81 29.65
C ALA A 548 41.05 18.72 29.59
N ASP A 549 40.59 19.05 28.38
CA ASP A 549 39.28 19.66 28.12
C ASP A 549 38.72 19.15 26.77
N ALA A 550 37.78 18.18 26.81
CA ALA A 550 37.01 17.62 25.67
C ALA A 550 37.84 17.00 24.50
N PRO A 551 37.27 16.30 23.49
CA PRO A 551 37.92 15.18 22.80
C PRO A 551 39.02 15.61 21.81
N GLY A 552 40.19 15.90 22.35
CA GLY A 552 41.42 16.21 21.64
C GLY A 552 42.54 16.48 22.64
N SER A 553 43.18 15.45 23.20
CA SER A 553 44.28 15.69 24.14
C SER A 553 45.51 16.22 23.39
N VAL A 554 45.80 17.51 23.52
CA VAL A 554 47.06 18.09 23.05
C VAL A 554 48.19 17.67 23.99
N ALA A 555 49.19 16.98 23.44
CA ALA A 555 50.39 16.57 24.15
C ALA A 555 51.60 17.38 23.66
N GLN A 556 52.18 18.22 24.51
CA GLN A 556 53.39 18.99 24.19
C GLN A 556 54.63 18.38 24.88
N LYS A 557 55.67 18.11 24.09
CA LYS A 557 56.94 17.56 24.59
C LYS A 557 57.69 18.59 25.43
N VAL A 558 58.14 18.20 26.62
CA VAL A 558 59.00 18.97 27.52
C VAL A 558 60.27 18.17 27.79
N VAL A 559 61.42 18.68 27.39
CA VAL A 559 62.72 18.05 27.66
C VAL A 559 63.32 18.76 28.86
N VAL A 560 63.61 18.04 29.93
CA VAL A 560 64.28 18.58 31.12
C VAL A 560 65.76 18.26 31.00
N SER A 561 66.60 19.28 31.15
CA SER A 561 68.06 19.19 31.16
C SER A 561 68.60 19.87 32.43
N LYS A 562 69.78 19.48 32.90
CA LYS A 562 70.38 19.99 34.14
C LYS A 562 71.60 20.86 33.90
#